data_AF-A0A1M6TLH2-F1
#
_entry.id   AF-A0A1M6TLH2-F1
#
_cell.length_a   1.000
_cell.length_b   1.000
_cell.length_c   1.000
_cell.angle_alpha   90.00
_cell.angle_beta   90.00
_cell.angle_gamma   90.00
#
_symmetry.space_group_name_H-M   'P 1'
#
loop_
_entity.id
_entity.type
_entity.pdbx_description
1 polymer ?
#
loop_
_entity_poly.entity_id
_entity_poly.type
_entity_poly.pdbx_seq_one_letter_code
_entity_poly.pdbx_strand_id
1 'polypeptide(L)'
;MEHPLPDAPQRFVISHDAETDFKTGGLRDYSAYRDLGVAAATNGLVKAHVIRMIAPFRPELSVRHHHNVQFQWVYCLKGWFETDFEGIGPQVSVISWPHGQS
;
A
#
# COMPACT_ATOMS: atom_id res chain seq x y z
N MET A 1 17.08 19.47 -0.46
CA MET A 1 16.04 20.52 -0.46
C MET A 1 15.02 20.07 0.57
N GLU A 2 15.04 20.65 1.77
CA GLU A 2 14.04 20.33 2.80
C GLU A 2 12.68 20.78 2.30
N HIS A 3 11.74 19.83 2.21
CA HIS A 3 10.33 20.17 2.07
C HIS A 3 9.84 20.51 3.48
N PRO A 4 9.53 21.78 3.79
CA PRO A 4 8.93 22.10 5.08
C PRO A 4 7.66 21.27 5.23
N LEU A 5 7.57 20.52 6.33
CA LEU A 5 6.40 19.73 6.65
C LEU A 5 5.19 20.68 6.80
N PRO A 6 3.97 20.26 6.43
CA PRO A 6 2.79 21.08 6.64
C PRO A 6 2.66 21.40 8.14
N ASP A 7 2.72 22.70 8.49
CA ASP A 7 2.59 23.18 9.87
C ASP A 7 1.12 23.20 10.36
N ALA A 8 0.21 22.69 9.51
CA ALA A 8 -1.22 22.63 9.78
C ALA A 8 -1.56 21.42 10.66
N PRO A 9 -2.50 21.57 11.62
CA PRO A 9 -2.91 20.49 12.50
C PRO A 9 -3.46 19.32 11.69
N GLN A 10 -3.07 18.11 12.08
CA GLN A 10 -3.58 16.89 11.51
C GLN A 10 -4.93 16.52 12.13
N ARG A 11 -5.73 15.75 11.40
CA ARG A 11 -7.04 15.30 11.84
C ARG A 11 -7.03 13.79 12.08
N PHE A 12 -7.85 13.35 13.04
CA PHE A 12 -8.15 11.93 13.19
C PHE A 12 -8.92 11.43 11.96
N VAL A 13 -8.58 10.24 11.48
CA VAL A 13 -9.29 9.56 10.39
C VAL A 13 -9.45 8.09 10.71
N ILE A 14 -10.63 7.57 10.44
CA ILE A 14 -10.95 6.14 10.47
C ILE A 14 -11.55 5.75 9.12
N SER A 15 -11.09 4.62 8.58
CA SER A 15 -11.56 4.08 7.32
C SER A 15 -12.01 2.65 7.55
N HIS A 16 -13.28 2.37 7.26
CA HIS A 16 -13.85 1.03 7.34
C HIS A 16 -13.78 0.34 5.99
N ASP A 17 -13.74 -0.99 6.02
CA ASP A 17 -13.72 -1.77 4.78
C ASP A 17 -15.07 -1.73 4.09
N ALA A 18 -15.06 -1.41 2.80
CA ALA A 18 -16.23 -1.40 1.94
C ALA A 18 -15.80 -1.72 0.50
N GLU A 19 -16.41 -2.77 -0.08
CA GLU A 19 -16.06 -3.25 -1.42
C GLU A 19 -16.24 -2.18 -2.50
N THR A 20 -17.25 -1.31 -2.36
CA THR A 20 -17.55 -0.22 -3.30
C THR A 20 -16.46 0.85 -3.37
N ASP A 21 -15.56 0.90 -2.39
CA ASP A 21 -14.51 1.92 -2.30
C ASP A 21 -13.24 1.53 -3.06
N PHE A 22 -13.11 0.25 -3.45
CA PHE A 22 -12.03 -0.19 -4.32
C PHE A 22 -12.25 0.32 -5.74
N LYS A 23 -11.28 1.06 -6.26
CA LYS A 23 -11.30 1.60 -7.63
C LYS A 23 -10.24 0.91 -8.49
N THR A 24 -10.64 0.55 -9.70
CA THR A 24 -9.78 0.04 -10.78
C THR A 24 -9.51 1.13 -11.81
N GLY A 25 -8.65 0.87 -12.81
CA GLY A 25 -8.28 1.86 -13.82
C GLY A 25 -7.24 2.88 -13.35
N GLY A 26 -6.53 2.56 -12.26
CA GLY A 26 -5.41 3.35 -11.75
C GLY A 26 -4.09 3.06 -12.47
N LEU A 27 -2.97 3.21 -11.74
CA LEU A 27 -1.60 3.10 -12.29
C LEU A 27 -1.29 1.74 -12.93
N ARG A 28 -1.96 0.67 -12.48
CA ARG A 28 -1.75 -0.71 -12.90
C ARG A 28 -3.10 -1.41 -13.05
N ASP A 29 -3.34 -2.00 -14.22
CA ASP A 29 -4.60 -2.69 -14.59
C ASP A 29 -4.86 -3.98 -13.77
N TYR A 30 -3.82 -4.56 -13.20
CA TYR A 30 -3.87 -5.77 -12.36
C TYR A 30 -4.17 -5.51 -10.87
N SER A 31 -4.48 -4.27 -10.49
CA SER A 31 -4.72 -3.90 -9.09
C SER A 31 -5.91 -2.95 -8.91
N ALA A 32 -6.55 -3.08 -7.75
CA ALA A 32 -7.56 -2.17 -7.25
C ALA A 32 -7.06 -1.46 -5.99
N TYR A 33 -7.43 -0.20 -5.82
CA TYR A 33 -6.96 0.66 -4.73
C TYR A 33 -8.12 1.20 -3.92
N ARG A 34 -7.99 1.20 -2.60
CA ARG A 34 -8.92 1.87 -1.67
C ARG A 34 -8.17 2.94 -0.88
N ASP A 35 -8.58 4.19 -1.04
CA ASP A 35 -8.01 5.33 -0.31
C ASP A 35 -8.48 5.31 1.16
N LEU A 36 -7.56 5.52 2.10
CA LEU A 36 -7.86 5.54 3.53
C LEU A 36 -8.18 6.93 4.09
N GLY A 37 -8.10 7.98 3.27
CA GLY A 37 -8.31 9.39 3.65
C GLY A 37 -7.12 10.03 4.37
N VAL A 38 -6.02 9.30 4.55
CA VAL A 38 -4.85 9.74 5.35
C VAL A 38 -4.17 10.98 4.74
N ALA A 39 -4.14 11.10 3.41
CA ALA A 39 -3.58 12.29 2.77
C ALA A 39 -4.37 13.56 3.15
N ALA A 40 -5.71 13.49 3.12
CA ALA A 40 -6.56 14.61 3.52
C ALA A 40 -6.53 14.88 5.03
N ALA A 41 -6.24 13.87 5.84
CA ALA A 41 -6.10 13.99 7.30
C ALA A 41 -4.75 14.60 7.72
N THR A 42 -3.71 14.38 6.92
CA THR A 42 -2.32 14.78 7.22
C THR A 42 -1.82 15.93 6.35
N ASN A 43 -2.71 16.63 5.66
CA ASN A 43 -2.36 17.75 4.77
C ASN A 43 -1.33 17.35 3.69
N GLY A 44 -1.47 16.13 3.17
CA GLY A 44 -0.61 15.57 2.13
C GLY A 44 0.70 14.95 2.63
N LEU A 45 0.96 14.97 3.94
CA LEU A 45 2.21 14.44 4.49
C LEU A 45 2.34 12.92 4.29
N VAL A 46 1.28 12.17 4.54
CA VAL A 46 1.27 10.70 4.39
C VAL A 46 0.15 10.28 3.46
N LYS A 47 0.46 9.35 2.57
CA LYS A 47 -0.51 8.68 1.71
C LYS A 47 -0.57 7.20 2.11
N ALA A 48 -1.78 6.70 2.34
CA ALA A 48 -2.01 5.31 2.73
C ALA A 48 -3.22 4.75 2.00
N HIS A 49 -3.06 3.56 1.42
CA HIS A 49 -4.11 2.87 0.68
C HIS A 49 -4.07 1.37 1.01
N VAL A 50 -5.21 0.70 0.84
CA VAL A 50 -5.24 -0.76 0.68
C VAL A 50 -5.17 -1.08 -0.80
N ILE A 51 -4.24 -1.96 -1.17
CA ILE A 51 -4.05 -2.43 -2.55
C ILE A 51 -4.49 -3.89 -2.61
N ARG A 52 -5.37 -4.21 -3.56
CA ARG A 52 -5.81 -5.58 -3.86
C ARG A 52 -5.33 -5.96 -5.25
N MET A 53 -4.63 -7.09 -5.37
CA MET A 53 -4.33 -7.68 -6.67
C MET A 53 -5.59 -8.34 -7.21
N ILE A 54 -5.99 -8.01 -8.43
CA ILE A 54 -7.23 -8.49 -9.07
C ILE A 54 -6.97 -9.37 -10.30
N ALA A 55 -5.71 -9.57 -10.65
CA ALA A 55 -5.28 -10.46 -11.71
C ALA A 55 -4.07 -11.30 -11.25
N PRO A 56 -3.81 -12.46 -11.88
CA PRO A 56 -2.63 -13.26 -11.58
C PRO A 56 -1.32 -12.49 -11.81
N PHE A 57 -0.31 -12.82 -11.01
CA PHE A 57 1.05 -12.32 -11.23
C PHE A 57 1.59 -12.75 -12.60
N ARG A 58 2.31 -11.84 -13.25
CA ARG A 58 3.08 -12.10 -14.47
C ARG A 58 4.48 -11.48 -14.31
N PRO A 59 5.57 -12.15 -14.71
CA PRO A 59 6.94 -11.67 -14.47
C PRO A 59 7.21 -10.25 -14.99
N GLU A 60 6.55 -9.86 -16.08
CA GLU A 60 6.69 -8.53 -16.71
C GLU A 60 6.14 -7.39 -15.82
N LEU A 61 5.38 -7.72 -14.77
CA LEU A 61 4.88 -6.75 -13.79
C LEU A 61 5.91 -6.41 -12.71
N SER A 62 6.96 -7.24 -12.55
CA SER A 62 8.02 -7.09 -11.54
C SER A 62 9.22 -6.29 -12.07
N VAL A 63 8.96 -5.21 -12.82
CA VAL A 63 10.04 -4.33 -13.29
C VAL A 63 10.55 -3.49 -12.12
N ARG A 64 11.88 -3.51 -11.92
CA ARG A 64 12.53 -2.70 -10.87
C ARG A 64 12.24 -1.22 -11.09
N HIS A 65 11.79 -0.56 -10.04
CA HIS A 65 11.53 0.87 -10.01
C HIS A 65 11.84 1.41 -8.61
N HIS A 66 11.92 2.73 -8.49
CA HIS A 66 12.13 3.40 -7.20
C HIS A 66 11.04 4.45 -6.98
N HIS A 67 10.78 4.74 -5.72
CA HIS A 67 9.88 5.82 -5.30
C HIS A 67 10.71 6.94 -4.67
N ASN A 68 10.53 8.18 -5.13
CA ASN A 68 11.14 9.35 -4.49
C ASN A 68 10.29 9.77 -3.28
N VAL A 69 10.42 9.05 -2.17
CA VAL A 69 9.68 9.27 -0.93
C VAL A 69 10.62 9.17 0.27
N GLN A 70 10.33 9.91 1.34
CA GLN A 70 11.11 9.84 2.57
C GLN A 70 10.85 8.56 3.37
N PHE A 71 9.65 7.99 3.23
CA PHE A 71 9.22 6.79 3.93
C PHE A 71 8.23 6.01 3.07
N GLN A 72 8.42 4.69 2.99
CA GLN A 72 7.48 3.75 2.39
C GLN A 72 7.33 2.54 3.29
N TRP A 73 6.09 2.11 3.51
CA TRP A 73 5.78 0.94 4.30
C TRP A 73 4.73 0.08 3.59
N VAL A 74 4.93 -1.24 3.64
CA VAL A 74 4.04 -2.24 3.05
C VAL A 74 3.74 -3.26 4.12
N TYR A 75 2.45 -3.53 4.34
CA TYR A 75 1.98 -4.52 5.30
C TYR A 75 0.95 -5.41 4.63
N CYS A 76 1.21 -6.72 4.58
CA CYS A 76 0.29 -7.67 3.97
C CYS A 76 -0.94 -7.85 4.87
N LEU A 77 -2.15 -7.70 4.31
CA LEU A 77 -3.41 -7.83 5.07
C LEU A 77 -4.14 -9.16 4.81
N LYS A 78 -3.79 -9.88 3.75
CA LYS A 78 -4.38 -11.18 3.39
C LYS A 78 -3.48 -11.89 2.38
N GLY A 79 -3.28 -13.20 2.57
CA GLY A 79 -2.46 -14.00 1.68
C GLY A 79 -0.98 -13.74 1.89
N TRP A 80 -0.24 -13.52 0.80
CA TRP A 80 1.19 -13.28 0.82
C TRP A 80 1.60 -12.28 -0.27
N PHE A 81 2.77 -11.67 -0.12
CA PHE A 81 3.41 -10.81 -1.11
C PHE A 81 4.93 -10.95 -1.03
N GLU A 82 5.59 -11.12 -2.17
CA GLU A 82 7.05 -11.15 -2.27
C GLU A 82 7.55 -9.81 -2.85
N THR A 83 8.64 -9.29 -2.30
CA THR A 83 9.27 -8.05 -2.80
C THR A 83 10.77 -8.19 -2.75
N ASP A 84 11.44 -7.85 -3.85
CA ASP A 84 12.90 -7.83 -3.96
C ASP A 84 13.42 -6.39 -3.81
N PHE A 85 14.35 -6.20 -2.87
CA PHE A 85 14.97 -4.92 -2.58
C PHE A 85 16.47 -4.97 -2.85
N GLU A 86 16.98 -3.92 -3.50
CA GLU A 86 18.42 -3.79 -3.75
C GLU A 86 19.23 -3.82 -2.45
N GLY A 87 20.26 -4.68 -2.42
CA GLY A 87 21.13 -4.87 -1.25
C GLY A 87 20.55 -5.73 -0.12
N ILE A 88 19.27 -6.10 -0.18
CA ILE A 88 18.59 -6.93 0.85
C ILE A 88 18.14 -8.27 0.26
N GLY A 89 17.71 -8.27 -1.02
CA GLY A 89 17.16 -9.44 -1.70
C GLY A 89 15.67 -9.68 -1.42
N PRO A 90 15.12 -10.82 -1.88
CA PRO A 90 13.70 -11.15 -1.79
C PRO A 90 13.21 -11.31 -0.35
N GLN A 91 12.08 -10.67 -0.04
CA GLN A 91 11.37 -10.75 1.24
C GLN A 91 9.94 -11.21 1.02
N VAL A 92 9.46 -12.17 1.81
CA VAL A 92 8.08 -12.66 1.75
C VAL A 92 7.32 -12.18 2.98
N SER A 93 6.26 -11.41 2.76
CA SER A 93 5.27 -11.05 3.78
C SER A 93 4.08 -12.00 3.66
N VAL A 94 3.72 -12.68 4.76
CA VAL A 94 2.59 -13.62 4.79
C VAL A 94 1.69 -13.31 5.98
N ILE A 95 0.37 -13.34 5.77
CA ILE A 95 -0.57 -13.52 6.87
C ILE A 95 -0.82 -15.01 7.01
N SER A 96 -0.09 -15.65 7.93
CA SER A 96 -0.45 -16.97 8.44
C SER A 96 -1.28 -16.79 9.70
N TRP A 97 -2.54 -17.20 9.69
CA TRP A 97 -3.18 -17.60 10.95
C TRP A 97 -2.50 -18.90 11.40
N PRO A 98 -1.97 -18.99 12.63
CA PRO A 98 -1.67 -20.30 13.18
C PRO A 98 -3.00 -21.07 13.21
N HIS A 99 -2.96 -22.28 12.67
CA HIS A 99 -4.07 -23.21 12.51
C HIS A 99 -5.26 -23.02 13.46
N GLY A 100 -6.46 -22.91 12.86
CA GLY A 100 -7.71 -23.37 13.44
C GLY A 100 -8.24 -22.59 14.64
N GLN A 101 -9.15 -21.67 14.38
CA GLN A 101 -10.50 -21.67 14.96
C GLN A 101 -11.31 -20.50 14.40
N SER A 102 -12.40 -20.85 13.75
CA SER A 102 -13.62 -20.04 13.59
C SER A 102 -14.73 -20.75 14.34
#